data_AF-A0A7C6FPZ8-F1
#
_entry.id   AF-A0A7C6FPZ8-F1
#
_cell.length_a   1.000
_cell.length_b   1.000
_cell.length_c   1.000
_cell.angle_alpha   90.00
_cell.angle_beta   90.00
_cell.angle_gamma   90.00
#
_symmetry.space_group_name_H-M   'P 1'
#
loop_
_entity.id
_entity.type
_entity.pdbx_description
1 polymer ?
#
loop_
_entity_poly.entity_id
_entity_poly.type
_entity_poly.pdbx_seq_one_letter_code
_entity_poly.pdbx_strand_id
1 'polypeptide(L)' 'MKIILLADLEGVSGVVDNEQQAKPGAPLYQEAREYLLSDVNAV' A
#
# COMPACT_ATOMS: atom_id res chain seq x y z
N MET A 1 -13.24 15.33 -15.83
CA MET A 1 -11.86 15.73 -15.47
C MET A 1 -11.09 14.45 -15.18
N LYS A 2 -9.83 14.32 -15.62
CA LYS A 2 -9.01 13.11 -15.35
C LYS A 2 -7.98 13.44 -14.28
N ILE A 3 -7.72 12.48 -13.39
CA ILE A 3 -6.76 12.60 -12.29
C ILE A 3 -5.86 11.36 -12.35
N ILE A 4 -4.56 11.53 -12.09
CA ILE A 4 -3.58 10.43 -11.99
C ILE A 4 -3.19 10.30 -10.53
N LEU A 5 -3.25 9.09 -10.00
CA LEU A 5 -2.76 8.75 -8.67
C LEU A 5 -1.48 7.95 -8.81
N LEU A 6 -0.43 8.38 -8.12
CA LEU A 6 0.81 7.63 -7.93
C LEU A 6 0.84 7.20 -6.48
N ALA A 7 1.01 5.90 -6.24
CA ALA A 7 1.01 5.33 -4.90
C ALA A 7 2.22 4.43 -4.71
N ASP A 8 2.71 4.41 -3.47
CA ASP A 8 3.83 3.60 -3.02
C ASP A 8 3.48 2.98 -1.66
N LEU A 9 3.92 1.75 -1.39
CA LEU A 9 3.45 0.99 -0.22
C LEU A 9 4.03 1.51 1.10
N GLU A 10 5.25 2.05 1.08
CA GLU A 10 5.94 2.60 2.24
C GLU A 10 5.19 3.80 2.87
N GLY A 11 4.34 4.46 2.10
CA GLY A 11 3.53 5.60 2.56
C GLY A 11 2.10 5.24 2.97
N VAL A 12 1.70 3.96 2.86
CA VAL A 12 0.33 3.52 3.14
C VAL A 12 0.08 3.42 4.64
N SER A 13 -1.11 3.85 5.07
CA SER A 13 -1.51 3.75 6.47
C SER A 13 -1.50 2.29 6.94
N GLY A 14 -0.78 1.99 8.02
CA GLY A 14 -0.65 0.61 8.54
C GLY A 14 0.61 -0.13 8.08
N VAL A 15 1.38 0.44 7.15
CA VAL A 15 2.74 -0.02 6.85
C VAL A 15 3.70 0.58 7.88
N VAL A 16 4.35 -0.28 8.66
CA VAL A 16 5.27 0.10 9.75
C VAL A 16 6.64 -0.60 9.63
N ASP A 17 6.74 -1.67 8.84
CA ASP A 17 7.97 -2.38 8.53
C ASP A 17 8.06 -2.67 7.01
N ASN A 18 8.85 -1.85 6.31
CA ASN A 18 9.00 -1.93 4.85
C ASN A 18 9.57 -3.26 4.37
N GLU A 19 10.45 -3.90 5.15
CA GLU A 19 11.09 -5.16 4.75
C GLU A 19 10.07 -6.30 4.72
N GLN A 20 9.08 -6.26 5.61
CA GLN A 20 8.04 -7.29 5.69
C GLN A 20 6.78 -6.95 4.89
N GLN A 21 6.49 -5.66 4.65
CA GLN A 21 5.22 -5.18 4.11
C GLN A 21 5.32 -4.52 2.73
N ALA A 22 6.41 -3.81 2.42
CA ALA A 22 6.53 -3.06 1.15
C ALA A 22 7.24 -3.84 0.05
N LYS A 23 7.93 -4.93 0.39
CA LYS A 23 8.68 -5.75 -0.59
C LYS A 23 7.83 -6.88 -1.20
N PRO A 24 7.77 -6.99 -2.53
CA PRO A 24 7.12 -8.12 -3.19
C PRO A 24 7.68 -9.47 -2.71
N GLY A 25 6.79 -10.37 -2.30
CA GLY A 25 7.15 -11.69 -1.77
C GLY A 25 7.49 -11.71 -0.28
N ALA A 26 7.50 -10.56 0.39
CA ALA A 26 7.62 -10.51 1.83
C ALA A 26 6.35 -11.03 2.52
N PRO A 27 6.45 -11.55 3.77
CA PRO A 27 5.35 -12.25 4.42
C PRO A 27 4.05 -11.45 4.55
N LEU A 28 4.16 -10.14 4.73
CA LEU A 28 3.02 -9.23 4.96
C LEU A 28 2.70 -8.35 3.75
N TYR A 29 3.31 -8.63 2.60
CA TYR A 29 3.11 -7.82 1.39
C TYR A 29 1.67 -7.82 0.88
N GLN A 30 0.98 -8.95 1.00
CA GLN A 30 -0.41 -9.06 0.56
C GLN A 30 -1.35 -8.20 1.42
N GLU A 31 -1.14 -8.19 2.74
CA GLU A 31 -1.89 -7.36 3.68
C GLU A 31 -1.66 -5.87 3.42
N ALA A 32 -0.40 -5.46 3.20
CA ALA A 32 -0.07 -4.07 2.87
C ALA A 32 -0.75 -3.58 1.58
N ARG A 33 -0.90 -4.46 0.58
CA ARG A 33 -1.66 -4.15 -0.64
C ARG A 33 -3.15 -3.95 -0.38
N GLU A 34 -3.72 -4.68 0.57
CA GLU A 34 -5.12 -4.51 0.95
C GLU A 34 -5.35 -3.17 1.65
N TYR A 35 -4.38 -2.71 2.47
CA TYR A 35 -4.38 -1.36 3.02
C TYR A 35 -4.36 -0.29 1.94
N LEU A 36 -3.47 -0.42 0.95
CA LEU A 36 -3.41 0.53 -0.18
C LEU A 36 -4.74 0.61 -0.93
N LEU A 37 -5.35 -0.56 -1.20
CA LEU A 37 -6.63 -0.62 -1.90
C LEU A 37 -7.76 0.00 -1.07
N SER A 38 -7.75 -0.21 0.24
CA SER A 38 -8.69 0.45 1.16
C SER A 38 -8.52 1.97 1.12
N ASP A 39 -7.29 2.47 1.21
CA ASP A 39 -6.99 3.91 1.19
C ASP A 39 -7.40 4.55 -0.15
N VAL A 40 -7.10 3.92 -1.28
CA VAL A 40 -7.47 4.43 -2.62
C VAL A 40 -8.99 4.44 -2.83
N ASN A 41 -9.71 3.44 -2.32
CA ASN A 41 -11.17 3.37 -2.45
C ASN A 41 -11.91 4.31 -1.49
N ALA A 42 -11.26 4.79 -0.44
CA ALA A 42 -11.81 5.77 0.48
C ALA A 42 -11.77 7.21 -0.08
N VAL A 43 -11.11 7.42 -1.23
CA VAL A 43 -10.99 8.69 -1.97
C VAL A 43 -11.99 8.76 -3.11
#